data_AF-A0A2I0UCG3-F1
#
_entry.id   AF-A0A2I0UCG3-F1
#
_cell.length_a   1.000
_cell.length_b   1.000
_cell.length_c   1.000
_cell.angle_alpha   90.00
_cell.angle_beta   90.00
_cell.angle_gamma   90.00
#
_symmetry.space_group_name_H-M   'P 1'
#
loop_
_entity.id
_entity.type
_entity.pdbx_description
1 polymer ?
#
loop_
_entity_poly.entity_id
_entity_poly.type
_entity_poly.pdbx_seq_one_letter_code
_entity_poly.pdbx_strand_id
1 'polypeptide(L)'
;MSWQCALSVQKANDILGSVKSSVASRVRERILPVCFTLGRPHLEYCIQLWGPQHKKDMNLSEQIQRRAMKIIRGLEHLSYEDRLRELGLFSLEKRRLWGDTIATSST
;
A
#
# COMPACT_ATOMS: atom_id res chain seq x y z
N MET A 1 -39.63 12.20 -23.13
CA MET A 1 -38.39 12.65 -22.47
C MET A 1 -37.81 13.79 -23.29
N SER A 2 -37.68 15.00 -22.73
CA SER A 2 -37.14 16.15 -23.48
C SER A 2 -35.60 16.09 -23.53
N TRP A 3 -35.01 16.54 -24.64
CA TRP A 3 -33.56 16.55 -24.85
C TRP A 3 -32.79 17.29 -23.74
N GLN A 4 -33.38 18.37 -23.20
CA GLN A 4 -32.84 19.14 -22.09
C GLN A 4 -32.74 18.34 -20.78
N CYS A 5 -33.71 17.46 -20.50
CA CYS A 5 -33.66 16.56 -19.35
C CYS A 5 -32.54 15.52 -19.50
N ALA A 6 -32.38 14.93 -20.70
CA ALA A 6 -31.33 13.95 -20.95
C ALA A 6 -29.92 14.57 -20.79
N LEU A 7 -29.73 15.78 -21.29
CA LEU A 7 -28.47 16.53 -21.14
C LEU A 7 -28.16 16.86 -19.68
N SER A 8 -29.19 17.22 -18.89
CA SER A 8 -29.04 17.53 -17.47
C SER A 8 -28.66 16.30 -16.65
N VAL A 9 -29.25 15.14 -16.96
CA VAL A 9 -28.91 13.85 -16.33
C VAL A 9 -27.49 13.43 -16.68
N GLN A 10 -27.08 13.58 -17.94
CA GLN A 10 -25.70 13.28 -18.35
C GLN A 10 -24.69 14.12 -17.57
N LYS A 11 -24.92 15.44 -17.48
CA LYS A 11 -24.04 16.36 -16.76
C LYS A 11 -23.96 16.04 -15.27
N ALA A 12 -25.08 15.65 -14.65
CA ALA A 12 -25.11 15.20 -13.27
C ALA A 12 -24.31 13.90 -13.07
N ASN A 13 -24.42 12.95 -13.99
CA ASN A 13 -23.66 11.70 -13.96
C ASN A 13 -22.16 11.93 -14.13
N ASP A 14 -21.75 12.84 -15.00
CA ASP A 14 -20.34 13.18 -15.22
C ASP A 14 -19.72 13.83 -13.96
N ILE A 15 -20.47 14.72 -13.29
CA ILE A 15 -20.06 15.32 -12.01
C ILE A 15 -19.95 14.23 -10.94
N LEU A 16 -20.95 13.35 -10.83
CA LEU A 16 -20.94 12.27 -9.85
C LEU A 16 -19.77 11.31 -10.06
N GLY A 17 -19.47 10.95 -11.32
CA GLY A 17 -18.32 10.12 -11.69
C GLY A 17 -16.99 10.77 -11.31
N SER A 18 -16.86 12.07 -11.57
CA SER A 18 -15.68 12.87 -11.23
C SER A 18 -15.46 12.94 -9.71
N VAL A 19 -16.53 13.17 -8.94
CA VAL A 19 -16.48 13.16 -7.48
C VAL A 19 -16.04 11.79 -6.96
N LYS A 20 -16.66 10.69 -7.44
CA LYS A 20 -16.31 9.32 -7.04
C LYS A 20 -14.84 8.99 -7.34
N SER A 21 -14.35 9.37 -8.52
CA SER A 21 -12.95 9.18 -8.91
C SER A 21 -12.00 9.99 -8.02
N SER A 22 -12.34 11.25 -7.71
CA SER A 22 -11.54 12.10 -6.83
C SER A 22 -11.49 11.60 -5.39
N VAL A 23 -12.58 11.00 -4.88
CA VAL A 23 -12.62 10.39 -3.56
C VAL A 23 -11.75 9.14 -3.56
N ALA A 24 -11.88 8.28 -4.58
CA ALA A 24 -11.05 7.10 -4.73
C ALA A 24 -9.55 7.45 -4.84
N SER A 25 -9.19 8.50 -5.58
CA SER A 25 -7.80 8.96 -5.68
C SER A 25 -7.28 9.51 -4.36
N ARG A 26 -8.06 10.34 -3.65
CA ARG A 26 -7.69 10.87 -2.32
C ARG A 26 -7.48 9.77 -1.30
N VAL A 27 -8.35 8.75 -1.29
CA VAL A 27 -8.18 7.56 -0.43
C VAL A 27 -6.88 6.84 -0.79
N ARG A 28 -6.58 6.66 -2.08
CA ARG A 28 -5.34 6.01 -2.55
C ARG A 28 -4.07 6.80 -2.27
N GLU A 29 -4.15 8.12 -2.33
CA GLU A 29 -2.99 9.01 -2.21
C GLU A 29 -2.68 9.37 -0.75
N ARG A 30 -3.69 9.40 0.13
CA ARG A 30 -3.50 9.78 1.54
C ARG A 30 -3.68 8.64 2.53
N ILE A 31 -4.73 7.84 2.38
CA ILE A 31 -5.06 6.81 3.37
C ILE A 31 -4.15 5.60 3.20
N LEU A 32 -3.95 5.14 1.98
CA LEU A 32 -3.10 3.97 1.67
C LEU A 32 -1.65 4.13 2.20
N PRO A 33 -0.93 5.23 1.95
CA PRO A 33 0.39 5.46 2.56
C PRO A 33 0.35 5.47 4.09
N VAL A 34 -0.64 6.13 4.68
CA VAL A 34 -0.81 6.21 6.14
C VAL A 34 -1.06 4.83 6.74
N CYS A 35 -1.83 3.96 6.08
CA CYS A 35 -2.01 2.58 6.50
C CYS A 35 -0.71 1.78 6.44
N PHE A 36 0.15 1.99 5.44
CA PHE A 36 1.45 1.33 5.38
C PHE A 36 2.42 1.83 6.46
N THR A 37 2.41 3.13 6.78
CA THR A 37 3.23 3.69 7.86
C THR A 37 2.75 3.25 9.24
N LEU A 38 1.44 3.22 9.47
CA LEU A 38 0.85 2.76 10.73
C LEU A 38 0.90 1.24 10.87
N GLY A 39 0.92 0.50 9.76
CA GLY A 39 1.11 -0.94 9.74
C GLY A 39 2.54 -1.38 10.06
N ARG A 40 3.53 -0.48 10.06
CA ARG A 40 4.94 -0.81 10.36
C ARG A 40 5.12 -1.61 11.66
N PRO A 41 4.56 -1.21 12.82
CA PRO A 41 4.77 -1.93 14.08
C PRO A 41 4.14 -3.32 14.03
N HIS A 42 2.97 -3.45 13.38
CA HIS A 42 2.27 -4.72 13.25
C HIS A 42 2.98 -5.68 12.29
N LEU A 43 3.46 -5.17 11.15
CA LEU A 43 4.28 -5.96 10.22
C LEU A 43 5.62 -6.36 10.84
N GLU A 44 6.26 -5.49 11.61
CA GLU A 44 7.50 -5.80 12.33
C GLU A 44 7.29 -6.84 13.45
N TYR A 45 6.17 -6.77 14.16
CA TYR A 45 5.78 -7.79 15.14
C TYR A 45 5.48 -9.14 14.49
N CYS A 46 4.71 -9.16 13.38
CA CYS A 46 4.43 -10.39 12.64
C CYS A 46 5.70 -11.09 12.14
N ILE A 47 6.76 -10.33 11.83
CA ILE A 47 8.04 -10.88 11.39
C ILE A 47 8.75 -11.66 12.51
N GLN A 48 8.65 -11.24 13.77
CA GLN A 48 9.18 -12.01 14.90
C GLN A 48 8.45 -13.34 15.10
N LEU A 49 7.17 -13.39 14.73
CA LEU A 49 6.35 -14.61 14.78
C LEU A 49 6.60 -15.53 13.57
N TRP A 50 7.06 -14.97 12.45
CA TRP A 50 7.31 -15.71 11.21
C TRP A 50 8.63 -16.47 11.29
N GLY A 51 8.56 -17.72 11.76
CA GLY A 51 9.69 -18.65 11.69
C GLY A 51 10.13 -18.98 10.25
N PRO A 52 11.27 -19.69 10.08
CA PRO A 52 11.88 -19.98 8.78
C PRO A 52 10.95 -20.67 7.77
N GLN A 53 9.94 -21.40 8.26
CA GLN A 53 8.92 -22.08 7.45
C GLN A 53 8.01 -21.14 6.66
N HIS A 54 7.87 -19.87 7.06
CA HIS A 54 6.93 -18.90 6.46
C HIS A 54 7.55 -18.04 5.35
N LYS A 55 8.71 -18.43 4.83
CA LYS A 55 9.41 -17.69 3.75
C LYS A 55 8.53 -17.50 2.50
N LYS A 56 7.63 -18.46 2.21
CA LYS A 56 6.68 -18.36 1.07
C LYS A 56 5.61 -17.29 1.30
N ASP A 57 5.06 -17.23 2.51
CA ASP A 57 4.03 -16.24 2.90
C ASP A 57 4.61 -14.82 2.92
N MET A 58 5.89 -14.71 3.25
CA MET A 58 6.64 -13.46 3.22
C MET A 58 6.82 -12.92 1.78
N ASN A 59 7.17 -13.79 0.82
CA ASN A 59 7.28 -13.40 -0.59
C ASN A 59 5.94 -12.95 -1.18
N LEU A 60 4.85 -13.64 -0.81
CA LEU A 60 3.50 -13.25 -1.19
C LEU A 60 3.13 -11.88 -0.62
N SER A 61 3.44 -11.65 0.66
CA SER A 61 3.23 -10.36 1.32
C SER A 61 4.03 -9.24 0.66
N GLU A 62 5.28 -9.50 0.28
CA GLU A 62 6.12 -8.53 -0.40
C GLU A 62 5.60 -8.20 -1.81
N GLN A 63 5.08 -9.19 -2.53
CA GLN A 63 4.45 -8.98 -3.83
C GLN A 63 3.17 -8.14 -3.71
N ILE A 64 2.34 -8.39 -2.68
CA ILE A 64 1.16 -7.59 -2.39
C ILE A 64 1.56 -6.15 -2.06
N GLN A 65 2.58 -5.97 -1.21
CA GLN A 65 3.12 -4.65 -0.86
C GLN A 65 3.62 -3.89 -2.11
N ARG A 66 4.39 -4.56 -2.99
CA ARG A 66 4.86 -3.98 -4.27
C ARG A 66 3.71 -3.53 -5.16
N ARG A 67 2.65 -4.33 -5.27
CA ARG A 67 1.46 -4.00 -6.07
C ARG A 67 0.68 -2.84 -5.47
N ALA A 68 0.50 -2.82 -4.15
CA ALA A 68 -0.19 -1.74 -3.46
C ALA A 68 0.54 -0.40 -3.60
N MET A 69 1.87 -0.40 -3.48
CA MET A 69 2.68 0.81 -3.64
C MET A 69 2.69 1.33 -5.08
N LYS A 70 2.52 0.45 -6.09
CA LYS A 70 2.33 0.86 -7.48
C LYS A 70 1.00 1.57 -7.73
N ILE A 71 0.01 1.45 -6.85
CA ILE A 71 -1.31 2.09 -7.03
C ILE A 71 -1.33 3.52 -6.43
N ILE A 72 -0.31 3.87 -5.65
CA ILE A 72 -0.18 5.19 -5.04
C ILE A 72 0.38 6.16 -6.09
N ARG A 73 -0.42 7.18 -6.43
CA ARG A 73 0.02 8.24 -7.37
C ARG A 73 1.27 8.92 -6.81
N GLY A 74 2.24 9.16 -7.68
CA GLY A 74 3.56 9.69 -7.30
C GLY A 74 4.61 8.62 -6.97
N LEU A 75 4.18 7.40 -6.60
CA LEU A 75 5.08 6.26 -6.41
C LEU A 75 5.11 5.33 -7.62
N GLU A 76 4.14 5.39 -8.52
CA GLU A 76 3.96 4.53 -9.71
C GLU A 76 5.26 4.26 -10.49
N HIS A 77 6.06 5.30 -10.76
CA HIS A 77 7.27 5.21 -11.60
C HIS A 77 8.55 4.87 -10.82
N LEU A 78 8.53 4.97 -9.50
CA LEU A 78 9.70 4.74 -8.66
C LEU A 78 10.09 3.26 -8.63
N SER A 79 11.36 2.98 -8.40
CA SER A 79 11.82 1.61 -8.13
C SER A 79 11.22 1.12 -6.80
N TYR A 80 11.21 -0.19 -6.55
CA TYR A 80 10.68 -0.71 -5.28
C TYR A 80 11.44 -0.16 -4.06
N GLU A 81 12.77 -0.07 -4.16
CA GLU A 81 13.63 0.48 -3.11
C GLU A 81 13.35 1.98 -2.87
N ASP A 82 13.16 2.76 -3.94
CA ASP A 82 12.83 4.18 -3.81
C ASP A 82 11.45 4.39 -3.20
N ARG A 83 10.46 3.55 -3.54
CA ARG A 83 9.13 3.58 -2.89
C ARG A 83 9.22 3.26 -1.40
N LEU A 84 10.06 2.29 -1.02
CA LEU A 84 10.31 1.96 0.37
C LEU A 84 10.93 3.16 1.10
N ARG A 85 11.94 3.80 0.51
CA ARG A 85 12.61 4.97 1.07
C ARG A 85 11.66 6.16 1.25
N GLU A 86 10.82 6.44 0.26
CA GLU A 86 9.84 7.54 0.31
C GLU A 86 8.79 7.34 1.40
N LEU A 87 8.39 6.07 1.65
CA LEU A 87 7.49 5.70 2.73
C LEU A 87 8.22 5.46 4.07
N GLY A 88 9.55 5.63 4.10
CA GLY A 88 10.40 5.35 5.25
C GLY A 88 10.48 3.87 5.66
N LEU A 89 9.99 2.94 4.84
CA LEU A 89 9.88 1.51 5.10
C LEU A 89 11.16 0.74 4.80
N PHE A 90 11.36 -0.40 5.46
CA PHE A 90 12.38 -1.38 5.09
C PHE A 90 11.76 -2.53 4.28
N SER A 91 12.54 -3.23 3.46
CA SER A 91 12.08 -4.48 2.84
C SER A 91 11.74 -5.51 3.92
N LEU A 92 10.82 -6.44 3.60
CA LEU A 92 10.41 -7.47 4.56
C LEU A 92 11.58 -8.42 4.86
N GLU A 93 12.40 -8.72 3.85
CA GLU A 93 13.64 -9.50 4.03
C GLU A 93 14.63 -8.83 4.98
N LYS A 94 14.86 -7.51 4.86
CA LYS A 94 15.78 -6.78 5.76
C LYS A 94 15.24 -6.73 7.19
N ARG A 95 13.92 -6.58 7.36
CA ARG A 95 13.26 -6.63 8.68
C ARG A 95 13.37 -8.01 9.33
N ARG A 96 13.27 -9.08 8.53
CA ARG A 96 13.49 -10.45 9.02
C ARG A 96 14.93 -10.65 9.50
N LEU A 97 15.92 -10.26 8.70
CA LEU A 97 17.33 -10.37 9.10
C LEU A 97 17.58 -9.67 10.45
N TRP A 98 16.95 -8.52 10.69
CA TRP A 98 16.97 -7.86 11.99
C TRP A 98 16.32 -8.69 13.10
N GLY A 99 15.12 -9.24 12.87
CA GLY A 99 14.46 -10.15 13.82
C GLY A 99 15.29 -11.38 14.17
N ASP A 100 15.87 -12.04 13.16
CA ASP A 100 16.74 -13.21 13.31
C ASP A 100 18.01 -12.87 14.12
N THR A 101 18.59 -11.68 13.91
CA THR A 101 19.77 -11.19 14.65
C THR A 101 19.46 -10.88 16.11
N ILE A 102 18.29 -10.29 16.39
CA ILE A 102 17.85 -10.00 17.77
C ILE A 102 17.60 -11.30 18.52
N ALA A 103 16.85 -12.24 17.92
CA ALA A 103 16.52 -13.53 18.53
C ALA A 103 17.77 -14.37 18.87
N THR A 104 18.81 -14.32 18.02
CA THR A 104 20.07 -15.03 18.27
C THR A 104 20.96 -14.35 19.32
N SER A 105 20.85 -13.03 19.52
CA SER A 105 21.63 -12.29 20.54
C SER A 105 21.08 -12.35 21.96
N SER A 106 19.85 -12.83 22.13
CA SER A 106 19.15 -12.95 23.42
C SER A 106 19.16 -14.36 24.03
N THR A 107 20.07 -15.23 23.56
CA THR A 107 20.26 -16.61 24.06
C THR A 107 21.65 -16.76 24.65
#